data_AF-A0A556QWZ4-F1
#
_entry.id   AF-A0A556QWZ4-F1
#
_cell.length_a   1.000
_cell.length_b   1.000
_cell.length_c   1.000
_cell.angle_alpha   90.00
_cell.angle_beta   90.00
_cell.angle_gamma   90.00
#
_symmetry.space_group_name_H-M   'P 1'
#
loop_
_entity.id
_entity.type
_entity.pdbx_description
1 polymer ?
#
loop_
_entity_poly.entity_id
_entity_poly.type
_entity_poly.pdbx_seq_one_letter_code
_entity_poly.pdbx_strand_id
1 'polypeptide(L)'
;MCYTKNHVMLSINNIYNIYPFLLMCVAQLGCSSSYRCQMNTGGEGSSSKEEIMCSVSGEGDNNSVPIDEKIKKLLDKEDFKEGSPITSTEIASVVKELGRSVDMFTVDSIDKEYIGFLNKYGSINGGGFYICGPTQRTTNKVRYMSSIQRGFENRCKSNGMKALQIKSCWLIAGIDQGDEYYINLSRTNKNNIYSMSLDGRSSLFARSFSEFLDKFSEAYERKNEKEDYEKDLYKEEEDVESEEFNRMYQN
;
A
#
# COMPACT_ATOMS: atom_id res chain seq x y z
N MET A 1 -34.09 -51.90 -4.00
CA MET A 1 -33.36 -51.77 -5.28
C MET A 1 -33.99 -50.64 -6.09
N CYS A 2 -33.13 -49.90 -6.80
CA CYS A 2 -33.41 -48.78 -7.71
C CYS A 2 -33.58 -47.37 -7.11
N TYR A 3 -32.44 -46.68 -7.11
CA TYR A 3 -32.28 -45.23 -7.15
C TYR A 3 -32.90 -44.64 -8.42
N THR A 4 -33.52 -43.46 -8.31
CA THR A 4 -33.69 -42.55 -9.44
C THR A 4 -33.19 -41.15 -9.07
N LYS A 5 -32.37 -40.64 -9.99
CA LYS A 5 -31.44 -39.52 -9.88
C LYS A 5 -32.16 -38.17 -9.81
N ASN A 6 -31.72 -37.32 -8.87
CA ASN A 6 -31.88 -35.88 -8.97
C ASN A 6 -30.98 -35.36 -10.11
N HIS A 7 -31.59 -34.87 -11.18
CA HIS A 7 -30.92 -33.99 -12.13
C HIS A 7 -30.81 -32.61 -11.48
N VAL A 8 -29.69 -32.35 -10.79
CA VAL A 8 -29.27 -30.99 -10.50
C VAL A 8 -28.69 -30.43 -11.79
N MET A 9 -29.47 -29.58 -12.44
CA MET A 9 -29.03 -28.77 -13.56
C MET A 9 -28.07 -27.72 -13.01
N LEU A 10 -26.77 -28.03 -13.00
CA LEU A 10 -25.71 -27.05 -12.78
C LEU A 10 -25.68 -26.10 -13.96
N SER A 11 -26.35 -24.95 -13.81
CA SER A 11 -26.18 -23.82 -14.70
C SER A 11 -24.72 -23.36 -14.64
N ILE A 12 -23.98 -23.64 -15.70
CA ILE A 12 -22.66 -23.08 -15.99
C ILE A 12 -22.85 -21.57 -16.16
N ASN A 13 -22.52 -20.80 -15.11
CA ASN A 13 -22.51 -19.34 -15.16
C ASN A 13 -21.10 -18.82 -14.87
N ASN A 14 -20.48 -18.26 -15.92
CA ASN A 14 -19.46 -17.21 -15.93
C ASN A 14 -18.16 -17.40 -15.15
N ILE A 15 -17.19 -18.06 -15.81
CA ILE A 15 -15.76 -18.07 -15.48
C ILE A 15 -15.10 -16.74 -15.94
N TYR A 16 -15.54 -15.60 -15.43
CA TYR A 16 -14.91 -14.29 -15.74
C TYR A 16 -14.56 -13.46 -14.50
N ASN A 17 -14.72 -14.02 -13.30
CA ASN A 17 -14.58 -13.27 -12.05
C ASN A 17 -13.64 -13.92 -11.03
N ILE A 18 -12.79 -14.87 -11.47
CA ILE A 18 -11.91 -15.65 -10.59
C ILE A 18 -10.58 -14.91 -10.32
N TYR A 19 -10.15 -13.98 -11.18
CA TYR A 19 -8.86 -13.30 -11.03
C TYR A 19 -8.69 -12.41 -9.79
N PRO A 20 -9.68 -11.59 -9.36
CA PRO A 20 -9.54 -10.82 -8.11
C PRO A 20 -9.60 -11.71 -6.87
N PHE A 21 -10.29 -12.87 -6.94
CA PHE A 21 -10.33 -13.86 -5.87
C PHE A 21 -9.04 -14.68 -5.79
N LEU A 22 -8.44 -15.03 -6.93
CA LEU A 22 -7.14 -15.71 -6.98
C LEU A 22 -6.02 -14.83 -6.42
N LEU A 23 -6.05 -13.51 -6.65
CA LEU A 23 -5.08 -12.59 -6.02
C LEU A 23 -5.22 -12.57 -4.48
N MET A 24 -6.44 -12.70 -3.95
CA MET A 24 -6.65 -12.84 -2.49
C MET A 24 -6.19 -14.19 -1.95
N CYS A 25 -6.25 -15.27 -2.74
CA CYS A 25 -5.84 -16.60 -2.30
C CYS A 25 -4.31 -16.80 -2.35
N VAL A 26 -3.58 -16.12 -3.25
CA VAL A 26 -2.10 -16.17 -3.30
C VAL A 26 -1.48 -15.50 -2.07
N ALA A 27 -2.15 -14.52 -1.46
CA ALA A 27 -1.71 -13.93 -0.20
C ALA A 27 -1.83 -14.86 1.03
N GLN A 28 -2.46 -16.04 0.90
CA GLN A 28 -2.74 -16.93 2.04
C GLN A 28 -2.15 -18.35 1.95
N LEU A 29 -1.34 -18.69 0.93
CA LEU A 29 -0.79 -20.05 0.81
C LEU A 29 0.71 -20.06 0.47
N GLY A 30 1.54 -20.21 1.51
CA GLY A 30 2.91 -20.74 1.48
C GLY A 30 4.00 -19.72 1.08
N CYS A 31 5.07 -19.48 1.83
CA CYS A 31 5.72 -20.24 2.89
C CYS A 31 6.21 -19.30 4.00
N SER A 32 6.18 -19.79 5.23
CA SER A 32 6.91 -19.24 6.36
C SER A 32 8.41 -19.16 6.04
N SER A 33 8.94 -17.96 5.78
CA SER A 33 10.33 -17.65 6.06
C SER A 33 10.40 -16.64 7.20
N SER A 34 11.33 -16.88 8.10
CA SER A 34 11.39 -16.29 9.43
C SER A 34 12.12 -14.94 9.38
N TYR A 35 11.38 -13.83 9.38
CA TYR A 35 11.96 -12.51 9.74
C TYR A 35 11.06 -11.79 10.72
N ARG A 36 11.11 -12.27 11.96
CA ARG A 36 10.62 -11.55 13.14
C ARG A 36 11.85 -11.20 13.97
N CYS A 37 12.37 -9.97 13.86
CA CYS A 37 13.05 -9.31 14.97
C CYS A 37 13.47 -7.84 14.69
N GLN A 38 13.35 -7.05 15.77
CA GLN A 38 13.97 -5.75 16.06
C GLN A 38 13.24 -4.45 15.68
N MET A 39 12.25 -4.10 16.52
CA MET A 39 12.12 -2.75 17.07
C MET A 39 11.47 -2.82 18.47
N ASN A 40 12.12 -3.52 19.42
CA ASN A 40 11.76 -3.48 20.85
C ASN A 40 12.88 -4.12 21.69
N THR A 41 14.05 -3.48 21.76
CA THR A 41 14.99 -3.66 22.87
C THR A 41 15.89 -2.45 22.98
N GLY A 42 15.87 -1.85 24.17
CA GLY A 42 16.50 -0.60 24.55
C GLY A 42 15.43 0.20 25.28
N GLY A 43 15.08 -0.06 26.53
CA GLY A 43 15.81 -0.63 27.65
C GLY A 43 15.32 0.16 28.86
N GLU A 44 14.71 -0.51 29.84
CA GLU A 44 14.12 0.13 31.02
C GLU A 44 15.18 0.79 31.91
N GLY A 45 14.86 1.97 32.45
CA GLY A 45 15.48 2.43 33.71
C GLY A 45 15.69 3.94 33.88
N SER A 46 14.82 4.55 34.70
CA SER A 46 15.06 5.73 35.54
C SER A 46 14.76 7.15 35.00
N SER A 47 13.59 7.65 35.42
CA SER A 47 13.35 8.99 36.01
C SER A 47 14.27 10.16 35.63
N SER A 48 13.78 11.07 34.79
CA SER A 48 13.52 12.48 35.16
C SER A 48 12.85 13.22 34.00
N LYS A 49 11.98 14.18 34.34
CA LYS A 49 11.34 15.11 33.40
C LYS A 49 12.40 15.87 32.62
N GLU A 50 12.30 15.84 31.30
CA GLU A 50 12.68 16.99 30.47
C GLU A 50 11.85 16.99 29.19
N GLU A 51 11.08 18.07 29.03
CA GLU A 51 10.34 18.41 27.81
C GLU A 51 11.37 18.72 26.71
N ILE A 52 11.63 17.77 25.81
CA ILE A 52 12.34 18.09 24.57
C ILE A 52 11.31 18.63 23.59
N MET A 53 11.07 19.93 23.69
CA MET A 53 10.60 20.76 22.57
C MET A 53 11.61 20.63 21.44
N CYS A 54 11.37 19.73 20.48
CA CYS A 54 11.96 19.87 19.15
C CYS A 54 11.28 21.06 18.46
N SER A 55 11.76 22.26 18.82
CA SER A 55 11.55 23.49 18.08
C SER A 55 12.26 23.34 16.74
N VAL A 56 11.57 22.78 15.74
CA VAL A 56 11.95 23.01 14.35
C VAL A 56 11.42 24.39 14.02
N SER A 57 12.35 25.35 14.05
CA SER A 57 12.26 26.70 13.56
C SER A 57 11.47 26.73 12.25
N GLY A 58 10.45 27.57 12.21
CA GLY A 58 9.79 27.94 10.97
C GLY A 58 10.76 28.71 10.10
N GLU A 59 11.34 28.04 9.11
CA GLU A 59 11.82 28.66 7.89
C GLU A 59 11.05 27.99 6.74
N GLY A 60 10.11 28.76 6.18
CA GLY A 60 9.37 28.37 5.00
C GLY A 60 10.30 28.42 3.79
N ASP A 61 10.98 27.31 3.51
CA ASP A 61 11.65 27.11 2.24
C ASP A 61 10.62 26.67 1.20
N ASN A 62 10.23 27.62 0.36
CA ASN A 62 9.37 27.48 -0.81
C ASN A 62 10.06 26.73 -1.97
N ASN A 63 10.72 25.60 -1.69
CA ASN A 63 11.27 24.70 -2.70
C ASN A 63 10.63 23.31 -2.59
N SER A 64 9.31 23.24 -2.46
CA SER A 64 8.62 21.95 -2.60
C SER A 64 8.69 21.52 -4.06
N VAL A 65 9.36 20.40 -4.32
CA VAL A 65 9.40 19.77 -5.64
C VAL A 65 7.95 19.51 -6.08
N PRO A 66 7.52 19.94 -7.28
CA PRO A 66 6.19 19.66 -7.78
C PRO A 66 5.86 18.16 -7.72
N ILE A 67 4.64 17.81 -7.31
CA ILE A 67 4.15 16.42 -7.24
C ILE A 67 4.40 15.65 -8.53
N ASP A 68 4.25 16.33 -9.68
CA ASP A 68 4.49 15.75 -11.00
C ASP A 68 5.93 15.25 -11.17
N GLU A 69 6.91 16.00 -10.68
CA GLU A 69 8.31 15.64 -10.74
C GLU A 69 8.62 14.47 -9.80
N LYS A 70 8.00 14.44 -8.61
CA LYS A 70 8.14 13.32 -7.67
C LYS A 70 7.61 12.01 -8.27
N ILE A 71 6.47 12.07 -8.93
CA ILE A 71 5.87 10.91 -9.59
C ILE A 71 6.73 10.44 -10.77
N LYS A 72 7.22 11.36 -11.60
CA LYS A 72 8.12 11.00 -12.71
C LYS A 72 9.39 10.31 -12.21
N LYS A 73 10.01 10.83 -11.16
CA LYS A 73 11.16 10.17 -10.52
C LYS A 73 10.87 8.74 -10.06
N LEU A 74 9.67 8.47 -9.55
CA LEU A 74 9.24 7.10 -9.22
C LEU A 74 9.07 6.24 -10.48
N LEU A 75 8.47 6.79 -11.54
CA LEU A 75 8.24 6.09 -12.81
C LEU A 75 9.51 5.88 -13.65
N ASP A 76 10.55 6.69 -13.44
CA ASP A 76 11.85 6.55 -14.12
C ASP A 76 12.60 5.28 -13.68
N LYS A 77 12.16 4.63 -12.60
CA LYS A 77 12.69 3.35 -12.12
C LYS A 77 12.09 2.19 -12.91
N GLU A 78 12.91 1.22 -13.31
CA GLU A 78 12.54 0.14 -14.25
C GLU A 78 11.33 -0.70 -13.80
N ASP A 79 11.11 -0.82 -12.50
CA ASP A 79 10.06 -1.68 -11.94
C ASP A 79 8.67 -1.04 -11.95
N PHE A 80 8.57 0.28 -12.06
CA PHE A 80 7.32 1.00 -11.86
C PHE A 80 6.57 1.24 -13.17
N LYS A 81 5.26 1.03 -13.11
CA LYS A 81 4.34 1.29 -14.21
C LYS A 81 3.16 2.11 -13.75
N GLU A 82 2.80 3.10 -14.56
CA GLU A 82 1.59 3.87 -14.36
C GLU A 82 0.33 3.10 -14.78
N GLY A 83 -0.80 3.54 -14.25
CA GLY A 83 -2.12 2.98 -14.49
C GLY A 83 -2.89 3.67 -15.61
N SER A 84 -4.21 3.62 -15.51
CA SER A 84 -5.12 4.33 -16.41
C SER A 84 -5.77 5.50 -15.66
N PRO A 85 -5.65 6.73 -16.17
CA PRO A 85 -6.25 7.91 -15.56
C PRO A 85 -7.75 7.74 -15.29
N ILE A 86 -8.26 8.26 -14.16
CA ILE A 86 -9.68 8.23 -13.82
C ILE A 86 -10.22 9.64 -13.70
N THR A 87 -11.42 9.90 -14.21
CA THR A 87 -12.01 11.25 -14.15
C THR A 87 -12.61 11.54 -12.78
N SER A 88 -12.71 12.82 -12.43
CA SER A 88 -13.38 13.24 -11.18
C SER A 88 -14.85 12.83 -11.11
N THR A 89 -15.55 12.72 -12.25
CA THR A 89 -16.92 12.19 -12.32
C THR A 89 -16.99 10.70 -12.01
N GLU A 90 -16.02 9.92 -12.47
CA GLU A 90 -15.90 8.50 -12.10
C GLU A 90 -15.56 8.36 -10.61
N ILE A 91 -14.66 9.18 -10.07
CA ILE A 91 -14.35 9.19 -8.63
C ILE A 91 -15.60 9.53 -7.80
N ALA A 92 -16.41 10.51 -8.23
CA ALA A 92 -17.70 10.80 -7.59
C ALA A 92 -18.64 9.58 -7.61
N SER A 93 -18.62 8.82 -8.69
CA SER A 93 -19.40 7.59 -8.82
C SER A 93 -18.90 6.49 -7.88
N VAL A 94 -17.58 6.38 -7.65
CA VAL A 94 -16.99 5.47 -6.65
C VAL A 94 -17.50 5.80 -5.25
N VAL A 95 -17.46 7.09 -4.87
CA VAL A 95 -17.96 7.56 -3.57
C VAL A 95 -19.44 7.19 -3.38
N LYS A 96 -20.25 7.42 -4.42
CA LYS A 96 -21.67 7.07 -4.43
C LYS A 96 -21.90 5.56 -4.30
N GLU A 97 -21.13 4.75 -5.02
CA GLU A 97 -21.22 3.28 -4.99
C GLU A 97 -20.81 2.68 -3.62
N LEU A 98 -19.90 3.34 -2.90
CA LEU A 98 -19.53 2.96 -1.53
C LEU A 98 -20.61 3.30 -0.50
N GLY A 99 -21.74 3.91 -0.91
CA GLY A 99 -22.82 4.29 -0.01
C GLY A 99 -22.41 5.41 0.96
N ARG A 100 -21.35 6.15 0.64
CA ARG A 100 -20.90 7.33 1.38
C ARG A 100 -21.77 8.49 0.87
N SER A 101 -22.79 8.88 1.65
CA SER A 101 -23.75 9.91 1.23
C SER A 101 -23.09 11.29 1.09
N VAL A 102 -23.72 12.14 0.28
CA VAL A 102 -23.29 13.52 -0.05
C VAL A 102 -23.08 14.37 1.22
N ASP A 103 -23.80 14.08 2.31
CA ASP A 103 -23.68 14.82 3.58
C ASP A 103 -22.49 14.39 4.46
N MET A 104 -21.87 13.23 4.19
CA MET A 104 -20.71 12.72 4.93
C MET A 104 -19.41 12.78 4.12
N PHE A 105 -19.49 12.75 2.79
CA PHE A 105 -18.33 12.57 1.93
C PHE A 105 -18.57 13.10 0.51
N THR A 106 -18.06 14.29 0.19
CA THR A 106 -18.01 14.79 -1.20
C THR A 106 -16.66 14.46 -1.83
N VAL A 107 -16.51 14.50 -3.16
CA VAL A 107 -15.20 14.34 -3.81
C VAL A 107 -14.19 15.36 -3.27
N ASP A 108 -14.64 16.56 -2.91
CA ASP A 108 -13.83 17.63 -2.29
C ASP A 108 -13.31 17.27 -0.89
N SER A 109 -13.76 16.15 -0.33
CA SER A 109 -13.23 15.62 0.93
C SER A 109 -11.91 14.86 0.74
N ILE A 110 -11.67 14.32 -0.47
CA ILE A 110 -10.39 13.68 -0.81
C ILE A 110 -9.36 14.76 -1.10
N ASP A 111 -8.11 14.48 -0.73
CA ASP A 111 -6.98 15.36 -0.98
C ASP A 111 -6.84 15.69 -2.48
N LYS A 112 -6.72 16.98 -2.80
CA LYS A 112 -6.69 17.47 -4.19
C LYS A 112 -5.44 17.02 -4.95
N GLU A 113 -4.33 16.86 -4.26
CA GLU A 113 -3.08 16.39 -4.85
C GLU A 113 -3.23 14.93 -5.28
N TYR A 114 -3.84 14.11 -4.42
CA TYR A 114 -4.14 12.71 -4.75
C TYR A 114 -5.17 12.58 -5.89
N ILE A 115 -6.21 13.43 -5.92
CA ILE A 115 -7.14 13.47 -7.06
C ILE A 115 -6.40 13.87 -8.35
N GLY A 116 -5.50 14.84 -8.28
CA GLY A 116 -4.64 15.23 -9.41
C GLY A 116 -3.78 14.08 -9.91
N PHE A 117 -3.20 13.30 -8.99
CA PHE A 117 -2.49 12.06 -9.30
C PHE A 117 -3.38 11.06 -10.03
N LEU A 118 -4.55 10.71 -9.47
CA LEU A 118 -5.49 9.76 -10.07
C LEU A 118 -5.95 10.19 -11.48
N ASN A 119 -6.22 11.49 -11.65
CA ASN A 119 -6.65 12.09 -12.90
C ASN A 119 -5.57 12.06 -13.99
N LYS A 120 -4.29 11.96 -13.63
CA LYS A 120 -3.16 12.02 -14.58
C LYS A 120 -2.47 10.68 -14.79
N TYR A 121 -2.28 9.90 -13.74
CA TYR A 121 -1.49 8.66 -13.73
C TYR A 121 -2.34 7.41 -13.49
N GLY A 122 -3.53 7.57 -12.89
CA GLY A 122 -4.37 6.44 -12.49
C GLY A 122 -3.82 5.75 -11.26
N SER A 123 -2.81 4.92 -11.42
CA SER A 123 -2.12 4.17 -10.36
C SER A 123 -0.61 4.16 -10.59
N ILE A 124 0.15 3.71 -9.60
CA ILE A 124 1.55 3.32 -9.78
C ILE A 124 1.71 1.92 -9.17
N ASN A 125 2.43 1.02 -9.83
CA ASN A 125 2.74 -0.30 -9.29
C ASN A 125 4.12 -0.76 -9.76
N GLY A 126 4.97 -1.22 -8.83
CA GLY A 126 6.32 -1.72 -9.10
C GLY A 126 7.09 -2.10 -7.84
N GLY A 127 8.00 -3.08 -7.94
CA GLY A 127 8.93 -3.47 -6.86
C GLY A 127 8.28 -3.85 -5.51
N GLY A 128 7.03 -4.29 -5.53
CA GLY A 128 6.24 -4.56 -4.32
C GLY A 128 5.67 -3.32 -3.64
N PHE A 129 5.64 -2.18 -4.32
CA PHE A 129 5.01 -0.94 -3.87
C PHE A 129 3.91 -0.55 -4.86
N TYR A 130 2.80 -0.03 -4.35
CA TYR A 130 1.73 0.47 -5.20
C TYR A 130 1.05 1.71 -4.63
N ILE A 131 0.66 2.62 -5.52
CA ILE A 131 -0.29 3.70 -5.25
C ILE A 131 -1.60 3.32 -5.96
N CYS A 132 -2.67 3.24 -5.18
CA CYS A 132 -3.96 2.72 -5.59
C CYS A 132 -4.60 3.55 -6.70
N GLY A 133 -5.19 2.86 -7.68
CA GLY A 133 -5.85 3.47 -8.81
C GLY A 133 -6.16 2.46 -9.91
N PRO A 134 -6.90 2.81 -10.96
CA PRO A 134 -7.13 1.90 -12.07
C PRO A 134 -5.84 1.58 -12.81
N THR A 135 -5.67 0.32 -13.19
CA THR A 135 -4.54 -0.13 -14.01
C THR A 135 -4.84 0.08 -15.50
N GLN A 136 -3.83 -0.03 -16.36
CA GLN A 136 -3.99 0.01 -17.82
C GLN A 136 -4.97 -1.03 -18.38
N ARG A 137 -5.18 -2.15 -17.67
CA ARG A 137 -6.11 -3.23 -18.07
C ARG A 137 -7.51 -3.07 -17.49
N THR A 138 -7.74 -2.07 -16.65
CA THR A 138 -9.02 -1.87 -15.97
C THR A 138 -10.06 -1.30 -16.93
N THR A 139 -11.07 -2.11 -17.29
CA THR A 139 -12.18 -1.69 -18.17
C THR A 139 -13.26 -0.92 -17.43
N ASN A 140 -13.63 -1.34 -16.22
CA ASN A 140 -14.58 -0.64 -15.36
C ASN A 140 -13.86 -0.03 -14.16
N LYS A 141 -13.43 1.24 -14.31
CA LYS A 141 -12.63 1.98 -13.32
C LYS A 141 -13.38 2.20 -12.01
N VAL A 142 -14.67 2.54 -12.09
CA VAL A 142 -15.52 2.78 -10.91
C VAL A 142 -15.62 1.51 -10.06
N ARG A 143 -16.04 0.39 -10.67
CA ARG A 143 -16.18 -0.89 -9.97
C ARG A 143 -14.86 -1.37 -9.38
N TYR A 144 -13.76 -1.19 -10.12
CA TYR A 144 -12.42 -1.57 -9.66
C TYR A 144 -12.02 -0.78 -8.42
N MET A 145 -12.13 0.55 -8.46
CA MET A 145 -11.83 1.41 -7.32
C MET A 145 -12.73 1.13 -6.12
N SER A 146 -14.03 0.95 -6.32
CA SER A 146 -14.96 0.56 -5.26
C SER A 146 -14.59 -0.79 -4.64
N SER A 147 -14.11 -1.75 -5.43
CA SER A 147 -13.64 -3.05 -4.93
C SER A 147 -12.40 -2.91 -4.04
N ILE A 148 -11.43 -2.08 -4.44
CA ILE A 148 -10.23 -1.79 -3.63
C ILE A 148 -10.64 -1.22 -2.27
N GLN A 149 -11.48 -0.19 -2.28
CA GLN A 149 -11.91 0.48 -1.05
C GLN A 149 -12.73 -0.46 -0.15
N ARG A 150 -13.66 -1.25 -0.70
CA ARG A 150 -14.41 -2.26 0.09
C ARG A 150 -13.49 -3.33 0.68
N GLY A 151 -12.48 -3.77 -0.06
CA GLY A 151 -11.47 -4.70 0.44
C GLY A 151 -10.74 -4.14 1.67
N PHE A 152 -10.34 -2.88 1.59
CA PHE A 152 -9.72 -2.17 2.70
C PHE A 152 -10.68 -1.98 3.89
N GLU A 153 -11.92 -1.55 3.66
CA GLU A 153 -12.94 -1.40 4.72
C GLU A 153 -13.17 -2.72 5.49
N ASN A 154 -13.19 -3.84 4.77
CA ASN A 154 -13.30 -5.17 5.37
C ASN A 154 -12.08 -5.50 6.25
N ARG A 155 -10.85 -5.18 5.81
CA ARG A 155 -9.65 -5.36 6.63
C ARG A 155 -9.68 -4.50 7.88
N CYS A 156 -10.02 -3.21 7.77
CA CYS A 156 -10.17 -2.33 8.93
C CYS A 156 -11.21 -2.87 9.93
N LYS A 157 -12.33 -3.42 9.43
CA LYS A 157 -13.35 -4.06 10.26
C LYS A 157 -12.81 -5.30 11.00
N SER A 158 -12.08 -6.17 10.30
CA SER A 158 -11.45 -7.35 10.91
C SER A 158 -10.42 -6.97 11.98
N ASN A 159 -9.76 -5.82 11.82
CA ASN A 159 -8.82 -5.25 12.77
C ASN A 159 -9.49 -4.42 13.90
N GLY A 160 -10.82 -4.50 14.04
CA GLY A 160 -11.55 -3.88 15.15
C GLY A 160 -11.78 -2.37 15.04
N MET A 161 -11.52 -1.76 13.88
CA MET A 161 -11.79 -0.34 13.67
C MET A 161 -13.29 -0.04 13.71
N LYS A 162 -13.70 1.07 14.34
CA LYS A 162 -15.13 1.42 14.46
C LYS A 162 -15.69 1.83 13.09
N ALA A 163 -16.96 1.48 12.83
CA ALA A 163 -17.62 1.78 11.56
C ALA A 163 -17.55 3.26 11.14
N LEU A 164 -17.64 4.20 12.10
CA LEU A 164 -17.51 5.63 11.81
C LEU A 164 -16.10 6.02 11.36
N GLN A 165 -15.06 5.39 11.92
CA GLN A 165 -13.67 5.61 11.53
C GLN A 165 -13.39 5.01 10.15
N ILE A 166 -13.86 3.79 9.89
CA ILE A 166 -13.71 3.12 8.58
C ILE A 166 -14.24 3.99 7.44
N LYS A 167 -15.41 4.62 7.64
CA LYS A 167 -16.01 5.52 6.64
C LYS A 167 -15.18 6.76 6.33
N SER A 168 -14.30 7.16 7.24
CA SER A 168 -13.36 8.29 7.05
C SER A 168 -12.00 7.87 6.51
N CYS A 169 -11.78 6.59 6.21
CA CYS A 169 -10.53 6.12 5.62
C CYS A 169 -10.68 5.94 4.11
N TRP A 170 -9.62 6.23 3.37
CA TRP A 170 -9.52 5.99 1.94
C TRP A 170 -8.13 5.45 1.61
N LEU A 171 -8.06 4.20 1.18
CA LEU A 171 -6.81 3.56 0.83
C LEU A 171 -6.18 4.27 -0.37
N ILE A 172 -4.89 4.61 -0.25
CA ILE A 172 -4.13 5.28 -1.32
C ILE A 172 -2.91 4.51 -1.76
N ALA A 173 -2.34 3.62 -0.94
CA ALA A 173 -1.13 2.89 -1.30
C ALA A 173 -0.93 1.66 -0.41
N GLY A 174 0.04 0.83 -0.76
CA GLY A 174 0.53 -0.22 0.11
C GLY A 174 1.87 -0.77 -0.36
N ILE A 175 2.45 -1.58 0.51
CA ILE A 175 3.63 -2.40 0.24
C ILE A 175 3.19 -3.86 0.31
N ASP A 176 3.61 -4.67 -0.65
CA ASP A 176 3.34 -6.11 -0.67
C ASP A 176 3.86 -6.74 0.62
N GLN A 177 2.98 -7.44 1.33
CA GLN A 177 3.24 -8.04 2.65
C GLN A 177 3.65 -7.04 3.75
N GLY A 178 3.45 -5.74 3.51
CA GLY A 178 3.80 -4.66 4.44
C GLY A 178 2.60 -3.83 4.86
N ASP A 179 2.88 -2.56 5.13
CA ASP A 179 1.88 -1.57 5.57
C ASP A 179 0.99 -1.13 4.39
N GLU A 180 -0.26 -0.83 4.72
CA GLU A 180 -1.20 -0.13 3.85
C GLU A 180 -1.33 1.34 4.27
N TYR A 181 -1.51 2.25 3.32
CA TYR A 181 -1.58 3.69 3.60
C TYR A 181 -2.92 4.26 3.20
N TYR A 182 -3.54 5.02 4.10
CA TYR A 182 -4.84 5.65 3.86
C TYR A 182 -4.85 7.12 4.21
N ILE A 183 -5.61 7.90 3.44
CA ILE A 183 -5.94 9.30 3.77
C ILE A 183 -7.08 9.30 4.80
N ASN A 184 -6.90 10.08 5.86
CA ASN A 184 -7.96 10.43 6.79
C ASN A 184 -8.80 11.58 6.24
N LEU A 185 -10.11 11.36 6.17
CA LEU A 185 -11.08 12.26 5.54
C LEU A 185 -12.03 12.84 6.58
N SER A 186 -11.86 12.50 7.85
CA SER A 186 -12.59 13.11 8.95
C SER A 186 -12.20 14.59 9.10
N ARG A 187 -13.04 15.36 9.78
CA ARG A 187 -12.81 16.80 10.00
C ARG A 187 -11.51 17.09 10.77
N THR A 188 -11.13 16.19 11.66
CA THR A 188 -9.92 16.30 12.47
C THR A 188 -8.78 15.61 11.74
N ASN A 189 -7.62 16.26 11.62
CA ASN A 189 -6.46 15.70 10.91
C ASN A 189 -6.80 15.32 9.45
N LYS A 190 -7.68 16.10 8.82
CA LYS A 190 -8.07 15.90 7.42
C LYS A 190 -6.82 15.93 6.53
N ASN A 191 -6.77 15.02 5.56
CA ASN A 191 -5.68 14.81 4.61
C ASN A 191 -4.39 14.20 5.19
N ASN A 192 -4.30 14.00 6.51
CA ASN A 192 -3.20 13.21 7.06
C ASN A 192 -3.27 11.78 6.50
N ILE A 193 -2.10 11.24 6.20
CA ILE A 193 -1.92 9.88 5.73
C ILE A 193 -1.38 9.04 6.87
N TYR A 194 -2.05 7.93 7.12
CA TYR A 194 -1.70 6.97 8.16
C TYR A 194 -1.21 5.68 7.50
N SER A 195 -0.18 5.06 8.07
CA SER A 195 0.14 3.66 7.79
C SER A 195 -0.71 2.77 8.69
N MET A 196 -1.10 1.61 8.18
CA MET A 196 -1.76 0.54 8.91
C MET A 196 -0.96 -0.73 8.69
N SER A 197 -0.37 -1.23 9.77
CA SER A 197 0.34 -2.50 9.76
C SER A 197 -0.61 -3.69 9.66
N LEU A 198 -0.06 -4.87 9.35
CA LEU A 198 -0.83 -6.11 9.22
C LEU A 198 -1.64 -6.48 10.47
N ASP A 199 -1.17 -6.08 11.66
CA ASP A 199 -1.86 -6.26 12.94
C ASP A 199 -2.95 -5.20 13.20
N GLY A 200 -3.16 -4.26 12.27
CA GLY A 200 -4.19 -3.24 12.33
C GLY A 200 -3.81 -1.98 13.09
N ARG A 201 -2.59 -1.88 13.65
CA ARG A 201 -2.14 -0.64 14.31
C ARG A 201 -1.94 0.45 13.27
N SER A 202 -2.53 1.62 13.55
CA SER A 202 -2.39 2.80 12.68
C SER A 202 -1.42 3.82 13.28
N SER A 203 -0.56 4.39 12.46
CA SER A 203 0.39 5.44 12.86
C SER A 203 0.40 6.59 11.85
N LEU A 204 0.62 7.82 12.31
CA LEU A 204 0.73 8.97 11.40
C LEU A 204 1.98 8.80 10.54
N PHE A 205 1.81 8.76 9.22
CA PHE A 205 2.91 8.59 8.28
C PHE A 205 3.29 9.91 7.61
N ALA A 206 2.31 10.68 7.12
CA ALA A 206 2.53 11.98 6.47
C ALA A 206 1.35 12.94 6.71
N ARG A 207 1.57 14.25 6.57
CA ARG A 207 0.55 15.30 6.72
C ARG A 207 -0.08 15.73 5.39
N SER A 208 0.54 15.39 4.27
CA SER A 208 0.05 15.68 2.92
C SER A 208 0.42 14.56 1.96
N PHE A 209 -0.23 14.52 0.79
CA PHE A 209 0.12 13.56 -0.25
C PHE A 209 1.53 13.82 -0.81
N SER A 210 1.93 15.08 -0.96
CA SER A 210 3.30 15.44 -1.33
C SER A 210 4.36 14.91 -0.35
N GLU A 211 4.15 15.05 0.97
CA GLU A 211 5.06 14.48 2.00
C GLU A 211 5.04 12.95 1.97
N PHE A 212 3.86 12.35 1.73
CA PHE A 212 3.75 10.91 1.57
C PHE A 212 4.60 10.41 0.40
N LEU A 213 4.59 11.06 -0.76
CA LEU A 213 5.39 10.65 -1.91
C LEU A 213 6.89 10.65 -1.61
N ASP A 214 7.39 11.64 -0.86
CA ASP A 214 8.81 11.68 -0.46
C ASP A 214 9.16 10.47 0.42
N LYS A 215 8.39 10.25 1.49
CA LYS A 215 8.61 9.16 2.44
C LYS A 215 8.40 7.77 1.81
N PHE A 216 7.43 7.64 0.91
CA PHE A 216 7.14 6.40 0.21
C PHE A 216 8.26 6.06 -0.76
N SER A 217 8.81 7.04 -1.47
CA SER A 217 9.98 6.87 -2.33
C SER A 217 11.21 6.46 -1.53
N GLU A 218 11.47 7.14 -0.41
CA GLU A 218 12.59 6.81 0.49
C GLU A 218 12.47 5.39 1.06
N ALA A 219 11.24 4.95 1.39
CA ALA A 219 10.99 3.59 1.85
C ALA A 219 11.30 2.53 0.78
N TYR A 220 11.07 2.84 -0.49
CA TYR A 220 11.46 1.97 -1.60
C TYR A 220 12.98 1.88 -1.75
N GLU A 221 13.71 3.01 -1.75
CA GLU A 221 15.18 2.98 -1.90
C GLU A 221 15.83 2.17 -0.79
N ARG A 222 15.39 2.37 0.46
CA ARG A 222 15.88 1.62 1.62
C ARG A 222 15.61 0.11 1.54
N LYS A 223 14.62 -0.33 0.76
CA LYS A 223 14.35 -1.75 0.53
C LYS A 223 15.33 -2.32 -0.50
N ASN A 224 15.52 -1.61 -1.62
CA ASN A 224 16.44 -2.04 -2.66
C ASN A 224 17.89 -2.07 -2.19
N GLU A 225 18.34 -1.08 -1.42
CA GLU A 225 19.71 -1.06 -0.86
C GLU A 225 19.99 -2.28 0.02
N LYS A 226 18.97 -2.79 0.75
CA LYS A 226 19.11 -4.00 1.56
C LYS A 226 19.14 -5.26 0.71
N GLU A 227 18.30 -5.34 -0.32
CA GLU A 227 18.31 -6.47 -1.27
C GLU A 227 19.65 -6.55 -2.01
N ASP A 228 20.23 -5.42 -2.40
CA ASP A 228 21.55 -5.36 -3.03
C ASP A 228 22.67 -5.78 -2.07
N TYR A 229 22.65 -5.29 -0.82
CA TYR A 229 23.64 -5.67 0.19
C TYR A 229 23.61 -7.17 0.53
N GLU A 230 22.42 -7.75 0.71
CA GLU A 230 22.28 -9.19 0.97
C GLU A 230 22.78 -10.02 -0.20
N LYS A 231 22.47 -9.61 -1.43
CA LYS A 231 22.91 -10.29 -2.66
C LYS A 231 24.42 -10.27 -2.84
N ASP A 232 25.09 -9.18 -2.45
CA ASP A 232 26.54 -9.09 -2.50
C ASP A 232 27.21 -9.93 -1.40
N LEU A 233 26.61 -10.01 -0.20
CA LEU A 233 27.09 -10.87 0.89
C LEU A 233 27.11 -12.37 0.49
N TYR A 234 26.04 -12.83 -0.16
CA TYR A 234 25.93 -14.24 -0.58
C TYR A 234 26.89 -14.60 -1.73
N LYS A 235 27.25 -13.65 -2.60
CA LYS A 235 28.28 -13.88 -3.62
C LYS A 235 29.67 -14.05 -3.01
N GLU A 236 30.00 -13.24 -2.00
CA GLU A 236 31.27 -13.39 -1.29
C GLU A 236 31.35 -14.74 -0.55
N GLU A 237 30.24 -15.23 0.02
CA GLU A 237 30.22 -16.55 0.69
C GLU A 237 30.33 -17.74 -0.28
N GLU A 238 29.66 -17.70 -1.45
CA GLU A 238 29.78 -18.75 -2.47
C GLU A 238 31.20 -18.82 -3.06
N ASP A 239 31.85 -17.67 -3.27
CA ASP A 239 33.22 -17.61 -3.78
C ASP A 239 34.21 -18.18 -2.76
N VAL A 240 34.02 -17.91 -1.46
CA VAL A 240 34.87 -18.44 -0.37
C VAL A 240 34.70 -19.95 -0.19
N GLU A 241 33.48 -20.48 -0.21
CA GLU A 241 33.26 -21.93 -0.13
C GLU A 241 33.85 -22.66 -1.35
N SER A 242 33.77 -22.06 -2.55
CA SER A 242 34.34 -22.64 -3.76
C SER A 242 35.87 -22.67 -3.76
N GLU A 243 36.53 -21.65 -3.17
CA GLU A 243 37.99 -21.61 -3.02
C GLU A 243 38.49 -22.58 -1.95
N GLU A 244 37.81 -22.70 -0.80
CA GLU A 244 38.15 -23.68 0.22
C GLU A 244 37.95 -25.12 -0.27
N PHE A 245 36.85 -25.39 -0.97
CA PHE A 245 36.58 -26.70 -1.55
C PHE A 245 37.67 -27.08 -2.58
N ASN A 246 38.08 -26.15 -3.44
CA ASN A 246 39.15 -26.41 -4.41
C ASN A 246 40.53 -26.63 -3.77
N ARG A 247 40.82 -25.99 -2.63
CA ARG A 247 42.07 -26.23 -1.88
C ARG A 247 42.10 -27.59 -1.17
N MET A 248 40.95 -28.11 -0.76
CA MET A 248 40.86 -29.42 -0.09
C MET A 248 41.21 -30.61 -1.00
N TYR A 249 40.96 -30.49 -2.31
CA TYR A 249 41.15 -31.58 -3.28
C TYR A 249 42.44 -31.46 -4.12
N GLN A 250 43.28 -30.46 -3.87
CA GLN A 250 44.56 -30.26 -4.56
C GLN A 250 45.81 -30.63 -3.74
N ASN A 251 45.65 -31.26 -2.57
CA ASN A 251 46.76 -31.82 -1.78
C ASN A 251 46.78 -33.36 -1.80
#